data_AF-A0A656Z6H9-F1
#
_entry.id   AF-A0A656Z6H9-F1
#
_cell.length_a   1.000
_cell.length_b   1.000
_cell.length_c   1.000
_cell.angle_alpha   90.00
_cell.angle_beta   90.00
_cell.angle_gamma   90.00
#
_symmetry.space_group_name_H-M   'P 1'
#
loop_
_entity.id
_entity.type
_entity.pdbx_description
1 polymer ?
#
loop_
_entity_poly.entity_id
_entity_poly.type
_entity_poly.pdbx_seq_one_letter_code
_entity_poly.pdbx_strand_id
1 'polypeptide(L)'
;KIGVVQFVKGSWDTGERWVLEKFPEQVTISALGEGFTWETQDRARDIAMARDAWEQAKALILDESYDMVLCDELNIVLRYDYLPVDEVIEVLKAKPEMKHVIITGRNAKDELIEFADLVTEMEMIKHPFRSGVKAQKGIEF
;
A
#
# COMPACT_ATOMS: atom_id res chain seq x y z
N LYS A 1 4.99 -0.06 -17.31
CA LYS A 1 3.95 0.74 -16.60
C LYS A 1 4.16 0.70 -15.09
N ILE A 2 3.48 1.53 -14.31
CA ILE A 2 3.50 1.51 -12.83
C ILE A 2 2.11 1.15 -12.29
N GLY A 3 2.07 0.19 -11.36
CA GLY A 3 0.86 -0.17 -10.63
C GLY A 3 0.87 0.43 -9.23
N VAL A 4 -0.25 0.95 -8.76
CA VAL A 4 -0.42 1.45 -7.38
C VAL A 4 -1.66 0.79 -6.78
N VAL A 5 -1.48 0.12 -5.64
CA VAL A 5 -2.58 -0.48 -4.87
C VAL A 5 -2.57 0.09 -3.46
N GLN A 6 -3.70 0.63 -3.03
CA GLN A 6 -3.83 1.24 -1.70
C GLN A 6 -4.67 0.33 -0.80
N PHE A 7 -4.09 -0.08 0.35
CA PHE A 7 -4.70 -1.07 1.24
C PHE A 7 -5.56 -0.48 2.37
N VAL A 8 -5.29 0.76 2.78
CA VAL A 8 -5.94 1.41 3.95
C VAL A 8 -6.67 2.70 3.56
N LYS A 9 -6.43 3.24 2.36
CA LYS A 9 -7.13 4.43 1.89
C LYS A 9 -8.51 4.04 1.39
N GLY A 10 -9.52 4.67 1.97
CA GLY A 10 -10.91 4.44 1.59
C GLY A 10 -11.31 4.99 0.23
N SER A 11 -12.61 5.27 0.13
CA SER A 11 -13.18 6.18 -0.88
C SER A 11 -12.70 7.63 -0.75
N TRP A 12 -11.64 7.88 0.01
CA TRP A 12 -11.10 9.20 0.24
C TRP A 12 -10.42 9.70 -1.02
N ASP A 13 -10.92 10.82 -1.53
CA ASP A 13 -10.38 11.48 -2.71
C ASP A 13 -9.04 12.12 -2.36
N THR A 14 -7.96 11.74 -3.06
CA THR A 14 -6.61 12.24 -2.78
C THR A 14 -6.00 12.96 -3.98
N GLY A 15 -5.20 13.98 -3.70
CA GLY A 15 -4.55 14.77 -4.74
C GLY A 15 -3.67 13.94 -5.68
N GLU A 16 -2.96 12.91 -5.17
CA GLU A 16 -2.15 12.03 -6.01
C GLU A 16 -2.98 11.26 -7.02
N ARG A 17 -4.18 10.81 -6.63
CA ARG A 17 -5.07 10.06 -7.52
C ARG A 17 -5.48 10.89 -8.72
N TRP A 18 -5.89 12.14 -8.50
CA TRP A 18 -6.27 13.06 -9.57
C TRP A 18 -5.15 13.34 -10.58
N VAL A 19 -3.90 13.33 -10.12
CA VAL A 19 -2.74 13.54 -10.99
C VAL A 19 -2.44 12.26 -11.76
N LEU A 20 -2.41 11.11 -11.09
CA LEU A 20 -2.02 9.84 -11.69
C LEU A 20 -3.06 9.32 -12.71
N GLU A 21 -4.35 9.54 -12.47
CA GLU A 21 -5.43 9.17 -13.41
C GLU A 21 -5.33 9.91 -14.76
N LYS A 22 -4.55 11.00 -14.85
CA LYS A 22 -4.29 11.69 -16.13
C LYS A 22 -3.29 10.97 -17.02
N PHE A 23 -2.64 9.91 -16.53
CA PHE A 23 -1.62 9.14 -17.26
C PHE A 23 -1.98 7.65 -17.35
N PRO A 24 -3.16 7.27 -17.87
CA PRO A 24 -3.64 5.88 -17.84
C PRO A 24 -2.77 4.90 -18.65
N GLU A 25 -2.02 5.40 -19.62
CA GLU A 25 -1.07 4.60 -20.40
C GLU A 25 0.21 4.26 -19.60
N GLN A 26 0.52 5.01 -18.55
CA GLN A 26 1.75 4.87 -17.77
C GLN A 26 1.50 4.32 -16.37
N VAL A 27 0.39 4.71 -15.73
CA VAL A 27 0.07 4.37 -14.35
C VAL A 27 -1.33 3.81 -14.24
N THR A 28 -1.47 2.74 -13.47
CA THR A 28 -2.77 2.23 -12.99
C THR A 28 -2.81 2.40 -11.48
N ILE A 29 -3.85 3.04 -10.97
CA ILE A 29 -4.09 3.23 -9.54
C ILE A 29 -5.42 2.59 -9.14
N SER A 30 -5.35 1.64 -8.21
CA SER A 30 -6.50 0.95 -7.62
C SER A 30 -6.59 1.33 -6.15
N ALA A 31 -7.56 2.18 -5.80
CA ALA A 31 -8.00 2.32 -4.42
C ALA A 31 -9.13 1.32 -4.20
N LEU A 32 -8.83 0.21 -3.54
CA LEU A 32 -9.83 -0.80 -3.23
C LEU A 32 -10.33 -0.59 -1.81
N GLY A 33 -11.63 -0.37 -1.71
CA GLY A 33 -12.33 -0.29 -0.45
C GLY A 33 -13.11 1.01 -0.26
N GLU A 34 -14.29 0.90 0.35
CA GLU A 34 -15.07 2.07 0.78
C GLU A 34 -14.36 2.95 1.81
N GLY A 35 -13.25 2.51 2.38
CA GLY A 35 -12.78 3.03 3.66
C GLY A 35 -12.25 1.89 4.47
N PHE A 36 -10.96 1.84 4.73
CA PHE A 36 -10.55 1.39 6.04
C PHE A 36 -10.85 2.55 6.99
N THR A 37 -12.06 2.56 7.57
CA THR A 37 -12.31 3.45 8.69
C THR A 37 -11.85 2.72 9.94
N TRP A 38 -11.04 3.39 10.77
CA TRP A 38 -10.72 2.91 12.12
C TRP A 38 -11.97 2.70 13.00
N GLU A 39 -13.15 3.03 12.50
CA GLU A 39 -14.46 2.96 13.15
C GLU A 39 -15.25 1.69 12.83
N THR A 40 -14.87 0.88 11.83
CA THR A 40 -15.63 -0.35 11.51
C THR A 40 -15.33 -1.48 12.51
N GLN A 41 -16.35 -1.90 13.24
CA GLN A 41 -16.33 -3.04 14.19
C GLN A 41 -16.28 -4.43 13.51
N ASP A 42 -16.02 -4.51 12.21
CA ASP A 42 -16.11 -5.77 11.44
C ASP A 42 -14.76 -6.20 10.86
N ARG A 43 -14.00 -6.92 11.69
CA ARG A 43 -12.72 -7.53 11.32
C ARG A 43 -12.84 -8.46 10.11
N ALA A 44 -13.97 -9.15 9.92
CA ALA A 44 -14.12 -10.07 8.79
C ALA A 44 -14.21 -9.29 7.47
N ARG A 45 -14.89 -8.15 7.48
CA ARG A 45 -14.92 -7.22 6.34
C ARG A 45 -13.54 -6.66 6.02
N ASP A 46 -12.79 -6.24 7.02
CA ASP A 46 -11.42 -5.72 6.84
C ASP A 46 -10.50 -6.77 6.21
N ILE A 47 -10.59 -8.02 6.66
CA ILE A 47 -9.84 -9.15 6.08
C ILE A 47 -10.24 -9.36 4.62
N ALA A 48 -11.53 -9.34 4.30
CA ALA A 48 -11.99 -9.51 2.92
C ALA A 48 -11.46 -8.40 2.01
N MET A 49 -11.52 -7.14 2.45
CA MET A 49 -11.01 -6.00 1.69
C MET A 49 -9.49 -6.07 1.49
N ALA A 50 -8.75 -6.46 2.53
CA ALA A 50 -7.31 -6.69 2.43
C ALA A 50 -6.97 -7.80 1.43
N ARG A 51 -7.75 -8.87 1.39
CA ARG A 51 -7.59 -9.99 0.44
C ARG A 51 -7.86 -9.56 -1.00
N ASP A 52 -8.92 -8.79 -1.24
CA ASP A 52 -9.25 -8.28 -2.57
C ASP A 52 -8.17 -7.32 -3.09
N ALA A 53 -7.67 -6.43 -2.22
CA ALA A 53 -6.55 -5.55 -2.54
C ALA A 53 -5.28 -6.34 -2.85
N TRP A 54 -5.02 -7.41 -2.07
CA TRP A 54 -3.86 -8.27 -2.28
C TRP A 54 -3.91 -9.02 -3.62
N GLU A 55 -5.05 -9.59 -4.01
CA GLU A 55 -5.15 -10.28 -5.31
C GLU A 55 -4.91 -9.34 -6.49
N GLN A 56 -5.30 -8.06 -6.38
CA GLN A 56 -4.96 -7.07 -7.40
C GLN A 56 -3.48 -6.69 -7.40
N ALA A 57 -2.88 -6.47 -6.22
CA ALA A 57 -1.44 -6.23 -6.12
C ALA A 57 -0.65 -7.39 -6.73
N LYS A 58 -1.01 -8.63 -6.39
CA LYS A 58 -0.42 -9.85 -6.93
C LYS A 58 -0.56 -9.93 -8.46
N ALA A 59 -1.74 -9.63 -9.01
CA ALA A 59 -1.93 -9.60 -10.46
C ALA A 59 -0.97 -8.60 -11.14
N LEU A 60 -0.82 -7.40 -10.58
CA LEU A 60 0.11 -6.38 -11.11
C LEU A 60 1.58 -6.76 -10.92
N ILE A 61 1.92 -7.41 -9.81
CA ILE A 61 3.29 -7.86 -9.52
C ILE A 61 3.71 -8.92 -10.54
N LEU A 62 2.82 -9.83 -10.91
CA LEU A 62 3.12 -10.91 -11.85
C LEU A 62 2.97 -10.52 -13.33
N ASP A 63 2.31 -9.40 -13.64
CA ASP A 63 2.15 -8.90 -15.01
C ASP A 63 3.43 -8.22 -15.53
N GLU A 64 4.06 -8.79 -16.56
CA GLU A 64 5.30 -8.25 -17.16
C GLU A 64 5.17 -6.85 -17.79
N SER A 65 3.96 -6.36 -18.05
CA SER A 65 3.74 -5.01 -18.59
C SER A 65 3.97 -3.88 -17.58
N TYR A 66 4.10 -4.23 -16.29
CA TYR A 66 4.45 -3.31 -15.22
C TYR A 66 5.92 -3.47 -14.82
N ASP A 67 6.64 -2.37 -14.73
CA ASP A 67 8.04 -2.37 -14.28
C ASP A 67 8.12 -2.22 -12.76
N MET A 68 7.11 -1.58 -12.16
CA MET A 68 7.04 -1.30 -10.72
C MET A 68 5.62 -1.42 -10.18
N VAL A 69 5.47 -1.95 -8.96
CA VAL A 69 4.21 -1.95 -8.20
C VAL A 69 4.43 -1.32 -6.83
N LEU A 70 3.61 -0.33 -6.47
CA LEU A 70 3.55 0.28 -5.15
C LEU A 70 2.36 -0.30 -4.37
N CYS A 71 2.65 -1.01 -3.29
CA CYS A 71 1.70 -1.49 -2.30
C CYS A 71 1.64 -0.49 -1.14
N ASP A 72 0.79 0.53 -1.28
CA ASP A 72 0.65 1.62 -0.31
C ASP A 72 -0.09 1.13 0.95
N GLU A 73 0.55 1.28 2.11
CA GLU A 73 0.06 0.90 3.44
C GLU A 73 -0.16 -0.61 3.66
N LEU A 74 0.48 -1.49 2.86
CA LEU A 74 0.41 -2.94 3.06
C LEU A 74 0.99 -3.37 4.43
N ASN A 75 1.99 -2.65 4.96
CA ASN A 75 2.53 -2.96 6.30
C ASN A 75 1.45 -2.90 7.38
N ILE A 76 0.47 -2.00 7.26
CA ILE A 76 -0.63 -1.89 8.22
C ILE A 76 -1.52 -3.14 8.19
N VAL A 77 -1.83 -3.63 6.99
CA VAL A 77 -2.62 -4.87 6.80
C VAL A 77 -1.90 -6.08 7.38
N LEU A 78 -0.59 -6.18 7.15
CA LEU A 78 0.25 -7.26 7.70
C LEU A 78 0.36 -7.18 9.22
N ARG A 79 0.50 -5.97 9.78
CA ARG A 79 0.58 -5.75 11.22
C ARG A 79 -0.67 -6.22 11.96
N TYR A 80 -1.85 -6.10 11.35
CA TYR A 80 -3.12 -6.56 11.92
C TYR A 80 -3.46 -8.03 11.61
N ASP A 81 -2.54 -8.76 10.99
CA ASP A 81 -2.71 -10.17 10.60
C ASP A 81 -3.94 -10.42 9.71
N TYR A 82 -4.30 -9.44 8.88
CA TYR A 82 -5.39 -9.60 7.90
C TYR A 82 -4.96 -10.39 6.66
N LEU A 83 -3.65 -10.41 6.41
CA LEU A 83 -2.98 -11.17 5.37
C LEU A 83 -1.71 -11.80 5.96
N PRO A 84 -1.44 -13.11 5.74
CA PRO A 84 -0.19 -13.74 6.16
C PRO A 84 1.01 -13.16 5.41
N VAL A 85 2.07 -12.81 6.13
CA VAL A 85 3.30 -12.25 5.51
C VAL A 85 4.00 -13.26 4.60
N ASP A 86 3.97 -14.54 4.94
CA ASP A 86 4.57 -15.60 4.13
C ASP A 86 3.94 -15.67 2.73
N GLU A 87 2.63 -15.46 2.64
CA GLU A 87 1.93 -15.42 1.34
C GLU A 87 2.40 -14.24 0.48
N VAL A 88 2.67 -13.09 1.11
CA VAL A 88 3.26 -11.93 0.42
C VAL A 88 4.66 -12.26 -0.08
N ILE A 89 5.51 -12.79 0.79
CA ILE A 89 6.90 -13.15 0.45
C ILE A 89 6.93 -14.18 -0.69
N GLU A 90 6.06 -15.19 -0.70
CA GLU A 90 6.02 -16.18 -1.77
C GLU A 90 5.68 -15.56 -3.14
N VAL A 91 4.75 -14.60 -3.20
CA VAL A 91 4.48 -13.86 -4.44
C VAL A 91 5.66 -12.98 -4.84
N LEU A 92 6.31 -12.31 -3.88
CA LEU A 92 7.46 -11.45 -4.15
C LEU A 92 8.67 -12.25 -4.67
N LYS A 93 8.85 -13.50 -4.24
CA LYS A 93 9.87 -14.41 -4.80
C LYS A 93 9.56 -14.82 -6.25
N ALA A 94 8.29 -14.91 -6.60
CA ALA A 94 7.83 -15.30 -7.94
C ALA A 94 7.73 -14.12 -8.93
N LYS A 95 8.00 -12.89 -8.49
CA LYS A 95 7.93 -11.71 -9.37
C LYS A 95 8.94 -11.82 -10.53
N PRO A 96 8.67 -11.24 -11.71
CA PRO A 96 9.66 -11.11 -12.77
C PRO A 96 10.95 -10.48 -12.26
N GLU A 97 12.11 -10.91 -12.75
CA GLU A 97 13.43 -10.52 -12.23
C GLU A 97 13.59 -9.00 -12.13
N MET A 98 13.23 -8.28 -13.20
CA MET A 98 13.34 -6.82 -13.29
C MET A 98 12.18 -6.06 -12.63
N LYS A 99 11.20 -6.74 -12.02
CA LYS A 99 10.07 -6.10 -11.34
C LYS A 99 10.53 -5.45 -10.04
N HIS A 100 10.23 -4.18 -9.86
CA HIS A 100 10.36 -3.51 -8.56
C HIS A 100 9.04 -3.55 -7.79
N VAL A 101 9.08 -3.86 -6.50
CA VAL A 101 7.91 -3.77 -5.62
C VAL A 101 8.27 -2.88 -4.43
N ILE A 102 7.47 -1.85 -4.20
CA ILE A 102 7.62 -0.92 -3.07
C ILE A 102 6.48 -1.18 -2.10
N ILE A 103 6.81 -1.39 -0.83
CA ILE A 103 5.83 -1.60 0.24
C ILE A 103 5.98 -0.46 1.23
N THR A 104 4.88 0.21 1.56
CA THR A 104 4.86 1.31 2.53
C THR A 104 3.97 0.99 3.73
N GLY A 105 4.03 1.89 4.70
CA GLY A 105 3.28 1.85 5.94
C GLY A 105 4.14 1.54 7.15
N ARG A 106 3.57 1.75 8.33
CA ARG A 106 4.28 1.62 9.60
C ARG A 106 4.38 0.16 10.06
N ASN A 107 5.41 -0.13 10.85
CA ASN A 107 5.59 -1.43 11.52
C ASN A 107 5.61 -2.62 10.53
N ALA A 108 6.50 -2.55 9.54
CA ALA A 108 6.80 -3.72 8.70
C ALA A 108 7.18 -4.92 9.59
N LYS A 109 6.74 -6.12 9.20
CA LYS A 109 7.11 -7.36 9.89
C LYS A 109 8.59 -7.69 9.66
N ASP A 110 9.25 -8.26 10.67
CA ASP A 110 10.67 -8.60 10.61
C ASP A 110 11.00 -9.53 9.44
N GLU A 111 10.10 -10.48 9.15
CA GLU A 111 10.24 -11.41 8.02
C GLU A 111 10.29 -10.68 6.67
N LEU A 112 9.50 -9.61 6.52
CA LEU A 112 9.48 -8.80 5.30
C LEU A 112 10.69 -7.88 5.21
N ILE A 113 11.16 -7.35 6.36
CA ILE A 113 12.38 -6.53 6.45
C ILE A 113 13.59 -7.37 6.04
N GLU A 114 13.72 -8.57 6.59
CA GLU A 114 14.83 -9.49 6.29
C GLU A 114 14.82 -9.93 4.82
N PHE A 115 13.63 -10.10 4.23
CA PHE A 115 13.50 -10.47 2.83
C PHE A 115 13.85 -9.32 1.86
N ALA A 116 13.60 -8.07 2.23
CA ALA A 116 13.69 -6.94 1.32
C ALA A 116 15.13 -6.56 0.97
N ASP A 117 15.37 -6.25 -0.32
CA ASP A 117 16.68 -5.78 -0.79
C ASP A 117 17.07 -4.41 -0.20
N LEU A 118 16.08 -3.56 0.08
CA LEU A 118 16.26 -2.22 0.62
C LEU A 118 15.13 -1.91 1.60
N VAL A 119 15.51 -1.43 2.79
CA VAL A 119 14.60 -0.95 3.82
C VAL A 119 15.01 0.45 4.24
N THR A 120 14.03 1.35 4.35
CA THR A 120 14.24 2.70 4.89
C THR A 120 13.18 2.98 5.95
N GLU A 121 13.63 3.35 7.14
CA GLU A 121 12.76 3.76 8.24
C GLU A 121 12.68 5.28 8.31
N MET A 122 11.47 5.82 8.32
CA MET A 122 11.22 7.26 8.48
C MET A 122 10.90 7.56 9.94
N GLU A 123 11.90 8.01 10.71
CA GLU A 123 11.70 8.41 12.10
C GLU A 123 11.21 9.87 12.21
N MET A 124 10.13 10.09 12.96
CA MET A 124 9.56 11.42 13.17
C MET A 124 10.34 12.21 14.24
N ILE A 125 11.35 12.96 13.80
CA ILE A 125 12.13 13.85 14.68
C ILE A 125 11.31 15.06 15.15
N LYS A 126 10.53 15.68 14.25
CA LYS A 126 9.58 16.76 14.58
C LYS A 126 8.39 16.73 13.61
N HIS A 127 7.22 17.17 14.07
CA HIS A 127 6.04 17.27 13.21
C HIS A 127 5.11 18.42 13.68
N PRO A 128 4.62 19.31 12.80
CA PRO A 128 3.74 20.43 13.16
C PRO A 128 2.46 20.02 13.90
N PHE A 129 1.95 18.81 13.62
CA PHE A 129 0.85 18.20 14.36
C PHE A 129 1.06 18.20 15.88
N ARG A 130 2.30 17.99 16.36
CA ARG A 130 2.62 18.04 17.81
C ARG A 130 2.53 19.46 18.39
N SER A 131 2.51 20.47 17.54
CA SER A 131 2.29 21.88 17.90
C SER A 131 0.85 22.34 17.61
N GLY A 132 -0.08 21.42 17.36
CA GLY A 132 -1.49 21.70 17.15
C GLY A 132 -1.88 22.11 15.72
N VAL A 133 -0.94 22.06 14.77
CA VAL A 133 -1.26 22.30 13.35
C VAL A 133 -2.09 21.14 12.82
N LYS A 134 -3.27 21.44 12.27
CA LYS A 134 -4.18 20.45 11.67
C LYS A 134 -3.73 20.13 10.24
N ALA A 135 -4.16 18.97 9.75
CA ALA A 135 -3.98 18.55 8.37
C ALA A 135 -4.49 19.61 7.38
N GLN A 136 -3.72 19.86 6.32
CA GLN A 136 -3.96 20.88 5.32
C GLN A 136 -4.09 20.24 3.94
N LYS A 137 -5.04 20.76 3.16
CA LYS A 137 -5.24 20.32 1.78
C LYS A 137 -3.99 20.62 0.94
N GLY A 138 -3.56 19.63 0.16
CA GLY A 138 -2.35 19.68 -0.67
C GLY A 138 -1.06 19.32 0.07
N ILE A 139 -1.12 19.03 1.38
CA ILE A 139 0.02 18.57 2.18
C ILE A 139 -0.28 17.21 2.79
N GLU A 140 -1.27 17.11 3.67
CA GLU A 140 -1.66 15.84 4.29
C GLU A 140 -2.76 15.09 3.53
N PHE A 141 -3.60 15.80 2.75
CA PHE A 141 -4.68 15.21 1.92
C PHE A 141 -5.01 16.07 0.70
#